data_AF-A0A7L1X5N0-F1
#
_entry.id   AF-A0A7L1X5N0-F1
#
_cell.length_a   1.000
_cell.length_b   1.000
_cell.length_c   1.000
_cell.angle_alpha   90.00
_cell.angle_beta   90.00
_cell.angle_gamma   90.00
#
_symmetry.space_group_name_H-M   'P 1'
#
loop_
_entity.id
_entity.type
_entity.pdbx_description
1 polymer ?
#
loop_
_entity_poly.entity_id
_entity_poly.type
_entity_poly.pdbx_seq_one_letter_code
_entity_poly.pdbx_strand_id
1 'polypeptide(L)'
;AGLGQPGAGGAPPGSEEEMSRLLAMAEVPEEELNPFQVLGLEATASDAELKKAYRRLAVLVRAGGAVGSGCPPTLGCGAEVSASSQVHPDKNRHPRAEAAFKVLRAAWDIVSSPERRKEYEMKRMAESELTKSMSEFLSRLQDDLKEAMNTMMCSKCQGKHKRFELDRDPLSARYCAECGALHPAEEGDFWADPLPAPPAIPPLQGGQRGRWHHVFLLAEWAGCQRVGISPDTHRVPYHISFGARNAGPAGRQRS
;
A
#
# COMPACT_ATOMS: atom_id res chain seq x y z
N ALA A 1 -13.37 67.51 4.99
CA ALA A 1 -13.69 66.31 4.19
C ALA A 1 -12.44 65.45 4.14
N GLY A 2 -12.25 64.38 4.90
CA GLY A 2 -13.22 63.44 5.44
C GLY A 2 -13.59 62.44 4.36
N LEU A 3 -12.80 61.37 4.19
CA LEU A 3 -13.24 60.04 3.76
C LEU A 3 -12.18 59.01 4.21
N GLY A 4 -12.53 58.27 5.27
CA GLY A 4 -11.79 57.10 5.74
C GLY A 4 -11.97 55.93 4.77
N GLN A 5 -10.89 55.16 4.59
CA GLN A 5 -10.92 53.91 3.85
C GLN A 5 -11.62 52.83 4.69
N PRO A 6 -12.48 51.97 4.10
CA PRO A 6 -13.05 50.83 4.81
C PRO A 6 -11.99 49.74 4.95
N GLY A 7 -11.79 49.25 6.18
CA GLY A 7 -10.90 48.15 6.49
C GLY A 7 -11.35 46.87 5.80
N ALA A 8 -10.45 46.30 5.00
CA ALA A 8 -10.56 44.93 4.49
C ALA A 8 -10.44 43.97 5.69
N GLY A 9 -11.57 43.42 6.12
CA GLY A 9 -11.60 42.26 7.03
C GLY A 9 -11.09 41.04 6.29
N GLY A 10 -9.76 40.87 6.25
CA GLY A 10 -9.10 39.70 5.67
C GLY A 10 -9.48 38.44 6.44
N ALA A 11 -9.92 37.41 5.71
CA ALA A 11 -10.16 36.09 6.25
C ALA A 11 -8.85 35.53 6.88
N PRO A 12 -8.93 34.82 8.02
CA PRO A 12 -7.74 34.29 8.67
C PRO A 12 -7.01 33.29 7.74
N PRO A 13 -5.65 33.24 7.79
CA PRO A 13 -4.77 32.53 6.84
C PRO A 13 -4.81 30.99 6.90
N GLY A 14 -5.95 30.39 7.26
CA GLY A 14 -6.19 28.95 7.18
C GLY A 14 -7.62 28.58 6.76
N SER A 15 -8.45 29.56 6.43
CA SER A 15 -9.87 29.33 6.13
C SER A 15 -10.11 28.71 4.74
N GLU A 16 -9.30 29.06 3.75
CA GLU A 16 -9.37 28.47 2.40
C GLU A 16 -8.87 27.03 2.36
N GLU A 17 -7.84 26.70 3.15
CA GLU A 17 -7.31 25.33 3.29
C GLU A 17 -8.33 24.41 3.98
N GLU A 18 -8.97 24.89 5.06
CA GLU A 18 -10.04 24.15 5.75
C GLU A 18 -11.21 23.86 4.81
N MET A 19 -11.62 24.84 3.99
CA MET A 19 -12.69 24.65 3.00
C MET A 19 -12.28 23.69 1.88
N SER A 20 -11.05 23.79 1.40
CA SER A 20 -10.52 22.90 0.36
C SER A 20 -10.44 21.45 0.83
N ARG A 21 -10.06 21.22 2.10
CA ARG A 21 -10.06 19.87 2.71
C ARG A 21 -11.46 19.27 2.78
N LEU A 22 -12.45 20.02 3.23
CA LEU A 22 -13.84 19.55 3.31
C LEU A 22 -14.39 19.18 1.93
N LEU A 23 -14.05 19.96 0.90
CA LEU A 23 -14.44 19.70 -0.48
C LEU A 23 -13.79 18.44 -1.05
N ALA A 24 -12.51 18.19 -0.76
CA ALA A 24 -11.83 16.97 -1.18
C ALA A 24 -12.49 15.70 -0.61
N MET A 25 -13.17 15.81 0.54
CA MET A 25 -13.85 14.70 1.19
C MET A 25 -15.34 14.57 0.80
N ALA A 26 -15.87 15.44 -0.06
CA ALA A 26 -17.28 15.42 -0.47
C ALA A 26 -17.64 14.25 -1.39
N GLU A 27 -16.65 13.62 -2.02
CA GLU A 27 -16.82 12.43 -2.86
C GLU A 27 -16.70 11.12 -2.08
N VAL A 28 -16.26 11.17 -0.82
CA VAL A 28 -16.07 9.99 0.04
C VAL A 28 -17.43 9.54 0.62
N PRO A 29 -17.77 8.24 0.59
CA PRO A 29 -18.96 7.71 1.25
C PRO A 29 -19.00 8.05 2.75
N GLU A 30 -20.19 8.33 3.29
CA GLU A 30 -20.38 8.73 4.69
C GLU A 30 -19.90 7.64 5.67
N GLU A 31 -19.94 6.36 5.25
CA GLU A 31 -19.51 5.20 6.03
C GLU A 31 -17.99 5.06 6.14
N GLU A 32 -17.24 5.62 5.19
CA GLU A 32 -15.77 5.57 5.14
C GLU A 32 -15.13 6.85 5.70
N LEU A 33 -15.92 7.91 5.80
CA LEU A 33 -15.51 9.23 6.24
C LEU A 33 -14.88 9.19 7.63
N ASN A 34 -13.66 9.76 7.77
CA ASN A 34 -13.00 9.90 9.06
C ASN A 34 -13.38 11.24 9.73
N PRO A 35 -14.14 11.25 10.83
CA PRO A 35 -14.63 12.48 11.45
C PRO A 35 -13.50 13.39 11.98
N PHE A 36 -12.42 12.80 12.47
CA PHE A 36 -11.28 13.54 13.01
C PHE A 36 -10.54 14.28 11.90
N GLN A 37 -10.38 13.65 10.73
CA GLN A 37 -9.77 14.28 9.55
C GLN A 37 -10.65 15.40 8.99
N VAL A 38 -11.98 15.23 8.98
CA VAL A 38 -12.95 16.27 8.59
C VAL A 38 -12.84 17.49 9.51
N LEU A 39 -12.80 17.25 10.82
CA LEU A 39 -12.69 18.31 11.85
C LEU A 39 -11.28 18.90 11.95
N GLY A 40 -10.26 18.23 11.41
CA GLY A 40 -8.86 18.66 11.49
C GLY A 40 -8.27 18.46 12.87
N LEU A 41 -8.63 17.36 13.51
CA LEU A 41 -8.22 16.99 14.85
C LEU A 41 -7.53 15.63 14.82
N GLU A 42 -6.71 15.38 15.84
CA GLU A 42 -6.16 14.06 16.08
C GLU A 42 -7.24 13.11 16.61
N ALA A 43 -7.06 11.80 16.39
CA ALA A 43 -7.99 10.77 16.88
C ALA A 43 -8.15 10.76 18.41
N THR A 44 -7.21 11.37 19.14
CA THR A 44 -7.21 11.47 20.61
C THR A 44 -7.85 12.76 21.14
N ALA A 45 -8.47 13.57 20.28
CA ALA A 45 -9.05 14.86 20.67
C ALA A 45 -10.23 14.73 21.64
N SER A 46 -10.34 15.67 22.57
CA SER A 46 -11.40 15.73 23.58
C SER A 46 -12.74 16.25 23.02
N ASP A 47 -13.85 15.95 23.71
CA ASP A 47 -15.19 16.46 23.38
C ASP A 47 -15.26 17.97 23.24
N ALA A 48 -14.51 18.69 24.07
CA ALA A 48 -14.47 20.15 24.04
C ALA A 48 -13.82 20.66 22.75
N GLU A 49 -12.75 19.99 22.30
CA GLU A 49 -12.04 20.31 21.06
C GLU A 49 -12.89 19.97 19.83
N LEU A 50 -13.55 18.82 19.82
CA LEU A 50 -14.50 18.43 18.77
C LEU A 50 -15.61 19.47 18.62
N LYS A 51 -16.26 19.86 19.73
CA LYS A 51 -17.30 20.91 19.75
C LYS A 51 -16.78 22.26 19.27
N LYS A 52 -15.56 22.64 19.66
CA LYS A 52 -14.93 23.90 19.26
C LYS A 52 -14.61 23.90 17.76
N ALA A 53 -14.03 22.83 17.24
CA ALA A 53 -13.70 22.66 15.82
C ALA A 53 -14.96 22.67 14.95
N TYR A 54 -15.99 21.89 15.33
CA TYR A 54 -17.27 21.89 14.62
C TYR A 54 -17.89 23.28 14.55
N ARG A 55 -17.94 24.04 15.66
CA ARG A 55 -18.47 25.41 15.66
C ARG A 55 -17.68 26.34 14.74
N ARG A 56 -16.34 26.27 14.76
CA ARG A 56 -15.47 27.05 13.88
C ARG A 56 -15.74 26.74 12.41
N LEU A 57 -15.73 25.46 12.04
CA LEU A 57 -15.96 25.02 10.66
C LEU A 57 -17.40 25.30 10.21
N ALA A 58 -18.39 25.18 11.09
CA ALA A 58 -19.78 25.52 10.77
C ALA A 58 -19.96 27.01 10.50
N VAL A 59 -19.21 27.90 11.19
CA VAL A 59 -19.21 29.33 10.87
C VAL A 59 -18.51 29.59 9.54
N LEU A 60 -17.38 28.94 9.29
CA LEU A 60 -16.62 29.06 8.04
C LEU A 60 -17.43 28.62 6.82
N VAL A 61 -18.05 27.44 6.89
CA VAL A 61 -18.87 26.91 5.80
C VAL A 61 -20.14 27.75 5.60
N ARG A 62 -20.76 28.26 6.68
CA ARG A 62 -21.92 29.18 6.57
C ARG A 62 -21.54 30.56 6.04
N ALA A 63 -20.35 31.06 6.35
CA ALA A 63 -19.79 32.26 5.73
C ALA A 63 -19.52 32.02 4.22
N GLY A 64 -19.30 30.77 3.83
CA GLY A 64 -19.13 30.31 2.45
C GLY A 64 -20.39 29.86 1.69
N GLY A 65 -21.54 29.65 2.34
CA GLY A 65 -22.81 29.32 1.68
C GLY A 65 -23.99 28.99 2.60
N ALA A 66 -25.19 29.35 2.15
CA ALA A 66 -26.46 29.32 2.85
C ALA A 66 -27.17 27.96 2.76
N VAL A 67 -27.93 27.68 3.82
CA VAL A 67 -28.67 26.45 4.14
C VAL A 67 -29.78 26.13 3.12
N GLY A 68 -29.77 24.90 2.62
CA GLY A 68 -30.89 24.22 1.97
C GLY A 68 -31.54 23.19 2.92
N SER A 69 -32.87 23.17 2.91
CA SER A 69 -33.83 22.41 3.71
C SER A 69 -33.45 20.99 4.16
N GLY A 70 -33.50 20.75 5.48
CA GLY A 70 -33.38 19.42 6.07
C GLY A 70 -33.22 19.42 7.59
N CYS A 71 -34.06 20.18 8.31
CA CYS A 71 -34.25 19.98 9.74
C CYS A 71 -35.51 19.14 9.96
N PRO A 72 -35.43 17.90 10.47
CA PRO A 72 -36.55 17.35 11.22
C PRO A 72 -36.60 18.06 12.59
N PRO A 73 -37.77 18.49 13.05
CA PRO A 73 -37.91 19.05 14.38
C PRO A 73 -37.95 17.88 15.36
N THR A 74 -36.91 17.70 16.18
CA THR A 74 -37.00 17.23 17.57
C THR A 74 -35.60 16.96 18.09
N LEU A 75 -35.14 17.80 19.03
CA LEU A 75 -34.49 17.43 20.29
C LEU A 75 -34.10 18.73 20.99
N GLY A 76 -34.55 18.85 22.24
CA GLY A 76 -34.80 20.12 22.93
C GLY A 76 -33.60 21.04 23.06
N CYS A 77 -33.79 22.29 22.65
CA CYS A 77 -32.94 23.39 23.05
C CYS A 77 -33.18 23.74 24.52
N GLY A 78 -32.13 23.62 25.32
CA GLY A 78 -32.01 24.24 26.63
C GLY A 78 -30.55 24.59 26.86
N ALA A 79 -30.09 25.69 26.26
CA ALA A 79 -29.08 26.60 26.84
C ALA A 79 -28.64 27.65 25.78
N GLU A 80 -29.22 28.85 25.91
CA GLU A 80 -28.57 30.16 25.86
C GLU A 80 -27.22 30.32 25.10
N VAL A 81 -27.27 31.04 23.98
CA VAL A 81 -26.27 32.06 23.62
C VAL A 81 -26.95 33.14 22.77
N SER A 82 -27.20 34.28 23.41
CA SER A 82 -27.48 35.55 22.74
C SER A 82 -26.21 36.06 22.08
N ALA A 83 -26.19 36.13 20.75
CA ALA A 83 -25.33 37.04 20.01
C ALA A 83 -26.06 37.45 18.72
N SER A 84 -26.46 38.71 18.72
CA SER A 84 -27.23 39.38 17.68
C SER A 84 -26.33 39.94 16.58
N SER A 85 -26.95 40.10 15.40
CA SER A 85 -26.61 40.95 14.26
C SER A 85 -25.75 40.40 13.10
N GLN A 86 -26.50 40.22 12.00
CA GLN A 86 -26.15 40.42 10.59
C GLN A 86 -25.30 39.35 9.88
N VAL A 87 -25.98 38.31 9.42
CA VAL A 87 -25.82 37.85 8.03
C VAL A 87 -27.15 37.28 7.53
N HIS A 88 -27.80 38.00 6.63
CA HIS A 88 -29.10 37.63 6.08
C HIS A 88 -28.94 36.42 5.14
N PRO A 89 -29.78 35.37 5.23
CA PRO A 89 -29.58 34.05 4.59
C PRO A 89 -29.82 34.01 3.06
N ASP A 90 -29.92 35.15 2.38
CA ASP A 90 -30.41 35.24 1.00
C ASP A 90 -29.30 35.38 -0.07
N LYS A 91 -28.02 35.47 0.31
CA LYS A 91 -26.95 35.92 -0.62
C LYS A 91 -25.72 35.02 -0.76
N ASN A 92 -25.82 33.71 -0.52
CA ASN A 92 -24.72 32.82 -0.91
C ASN A 92 -25.14 31.38 -1.21
N ARG A 93 -25.62 31.11 -2.44
CA ARG A 93 -25.81 29.74 -2.96
C ARG A 93 -24.53 29.30 -3.69
N HIS A 94 -23.51 28.86 -2.94
CA HIS A 94 -22.31 28.28 -3.55
C HIS A 94 -22.31 26.75 -3.36
N PRO A 95 -22.32 25.93 -4.43
CA PRO A 95 -22.37 24.46 -4.32
C PRO A 95 -21.22 23.87 -3.49
N ARG A 96 -20.05 24.51 -3.51
CA ARG A 96 -18.93 24.17 -2.61
C ARG A 96 -19.28 24.20 -1.11
N ALA A 97 -20.04 25.18 -0.65
CA ALA A 97 -20.34 25.29 0.77
C ALA A 97 -21.41 24.30 1.22
N GLU A 98 -22.38 24.00 0.37
CA GLU A 98 -23.36 22.95 0.64
C GLU A 98 -22.68 21.57 0.74
N ALA A 99 -21.80 21.25 -0.20
CA ALA A 99 -21.01 20.02 -0.18
C ALA A 99 -20.12 19.92 1.08
N ALA A 100 -19.39 20.98 1.42
CA ALA A 100 -18.58 21.03 2.64
C ALA A 100 -19.43 20.92 3.92
N PHE A 101 -20.64 21.49 3.94
CA PHE A 101 -21.54 21.40 5.09
C PHE A 101 -22.07 19.98 5.27
N LYS A 102 -22.38 19.28 4.17
CA LYS A 102 -22.79 17.87 4.21
C LYS A 102 -21.72 17.00 4.86
N VAL A 103 -20.47 17.15 4.42
CA VAL A 103 -19.31 16.43 4.99
C VAL A 103 -19.13 16.74 6.47
N LEU A 104 -19.17 18.02 6.84
CA LEU A 104 -19.02 18.45 8.23
C LEU A 104 -20.12 17.89 9.14
N ARG A 105 -21.36 17.83 8.65
CA ARG A 105 -22.50 17.28 9.38
C ARG A 105 -22.39 15.77 9.56
N ALA A 106 -22.06 15.04 8.49
CA ALA A 106 -21.84 13.60 8.55
C ALA A 106 -20.76 13.23 9.57
N ALA A 107 -19.63 13.95 9.57
CA ALA A 107 -18.58 13.78 10.57
C ALA A 107 -19.08 14.06 12.00
N TRP A 108 -19.82 15.16 12.19
CA TRP A 108 -20.37 15.50 13.49
C TRP A 108 -21.34 14.44 14.01
N ASP A 109 -22.21 13.90 13.17
CA ASP A 109 -23.19 12.89 13.56
C ASP A 109 -22.55 11.61 14.11
N ILE A 110 -21.32 11.31 13.70
CA ILE A 110 -20.51 10.18 14.19
C ILE A 110 -19.88 10.50 15.57
N VAL A 111 -19.37 11.72 15.78
CA VAL A 111 -18.63 12.09 17.02
C VAL A 111 -19.45 12.88 18.04
N SER A 112 -20.72 13.19 17.74
CA SER A 112 -21.57 14.08 18.52
C SER A 112 -21.85 13.58 19.94
N SER A 113 -21.90 12.26 20.12
CA SER A 113 -22.11 11.62 21.42
C SER A 113 -20.98 10.64 21.74
N PRO A 114 -20.65 10.44 23.03
CA PRO A 114 -19.61 9.51 23.43
C PRO A 114 -19.94 8.06 23.02
N GLU A 115 -21.22 7.68 22.98
CA GLU A 115 -21.67 6.36 22.55
C GLU A 115 -21.37 6.13 21.06
N ARG A 116 -21.75 7.09 20.19
CA ARG A 116 -21.49 6.98 18.74
C ARG A 116 -20.00 7.02 18.43
N ARG A 117 -19.22 7.79 19.17
CA ARG A 117 -17.75 7.78 19.03
C ARG A 117 -17.18 6.42 19.36
N LYS A 118 -17.60 5.82 20.48
CA LYS A 118 -17.15 4.49 20.87
C LYS A 118 -17.52 3.43 19.82
N GLU A 119 -18.71 3.52 19.24
CA GLU A 119 -19.13 2.64 18.14
C GLU A 119 -18.24 2.80 16.90
N TYR A 120 -17.94 4.05 16.50
CA TYR A 120 -17.02 4.34 15.41
C TYR A 120 -15.60 3.80 15.67
N GLU A 121 -15.06 4.05 16.86
CA GLU A 121 -13.75 3.55 17.28
C GLU A 121 -13.71 2.02 17.26
N MET A 122 -14.74 1.35 17.81
CA MET A 122 -14.83 -0.10 17.81
C MET A 122 -14.91 -0.68 16.39
N LYS A 123 -15.72 -0.08 15.51
CA LYS A 123 -15.82 -0.48 14.10
C LYS A 123 -14.48 -0.31 13.37
N ARG A 124 -13.82 0.85 13.52
CA ARG A 124 -12.50 1.13 12.95
C ARG A 124 -11.43 0.17 13.46
N MET A 125 -11.43 -0.14 14.75
CA MET A 125 -10.50 -1.10 15.33
C MET A 125 -10.72 -2.51 14.75
N ALA A 126 -11.98 -2.96 14.62
CA ALA A 126 -12.30 -4.24 14.00
C ALA A 126 -11.88 -4.31 12.52
N GLU A 127 -12.13 -3.25 11.74
CA GLU A 127 -11.69 -3.13 10.34
C GLU A 127 -10.15 -3.16 10.22
N SER A 128 -9.46 -2.47 11.13
CA SER A 128 -7.99 -2.45 11.19
C SER A 128 -7.42 -3.84 11.49
N GLU A 129 -7.96 -4.55 12.47
CA GLU A 129 -7.53 -5.91 12.81
C GLU A 129 -7.79 -6.89 11.66
N LEU A 130 -8.93 -6.78 10.98
CA LEU A 130 -9.22 -7.57 9.79
C LEU A 130 -8.22 -7.29 8.66
N THR A 131 -7.92 -6.02 8.39
CA THR A 131 -6.99 -5.61 7.34
C THR A 131 -5.57 -6.10 7.63
N LYS A 132 -5.14 -6.01 8.91
CA LYS A 132 -3.86 -6.57 9.36
C LYS A 132 -3.81 -8.07 9.15
N SER A 133 -4.84 -8.80 9.60
CA SER A 133 -4.93 -10.25 9.41
C SER A 133 -4.88 -10.66 7.93
N MET A 134 -5.59 -9.95 7.06
CA MET A 134 -5.53 -10.17 5.61
C MET A 134 -4.13 -9.94 5.05
N SER A 135 -3.48 -8.83 5.42
CA SER A 135 -2.14 -8.49 4.95
C SER A 135 -1.08 -9.49 5.42
N GLU A 136 -1.21 -9.99 6.65
CA GLU A 136 -0.32 -11.01 7.20
C GLU A 136 -0.51 -12.34 6.47
N PHE A 137 -1.76 -12.73 6.18
CA PHE A 137 -2.06 -13.93 5.40
C PHE A 137 -1.44 -13.86 3.99
N LEU A 138 -1.62 -12.74 3.28
CA LEU A 138 -1.05 -12.55 1.95
C LEU A 138 0.48 -12.58 1.97
N SER A 139 1.10 -11.99 2.99
CA SER A 139 2.56 -12.02 3.14
C SER A 139 3.07 -13.45 3.35
N ARG A 140 2.40 -14.22 4.23
CA ARG A 140 2.73 -15.63 4.45
C ARG A 140 2.57 -16.46 3.18
N LEU A 141 1.49 -16.26 2.41
CA LEU A 141 1.30 -16.94 1.12
C LEU A 141 2.41 -16.59 0.11
N GLN A 142 2.82 -15.33 0.07
CA GLN A 142 3.92 -14.89 -0.80
C GLN A 142 5.24 -15.57 -0.39
N ASP A 143 5.51 -15.68 0.91
CA ASP A 143 6.68 -16.38 1.45
C ASP A 143 6.64 -17.88 1.13
N ASP A 144 5.48 -18.53 1.30
CA ASP A 144 5.29 -19.95 0.97
C ASP A 144 5.50 -20.21 -0.53
N LEU A 145 4.96 -19.34 -1.39
CA LEU A 145 5.17 -19.43 -2.84
C LEU A 145 6.65 -19.22 -3.18
N LYS A 146 7.29 -18.22 -2.58
CA LYS A 146 8.72 -17.94 -2.77
C LYS A 146 9.57 -19.12 -2.30
N GLU A 147 9.23 -19.76 -1.18
CA GLU A 147 9.92 -20.95 -0.68
C GLU A 147 9.73 -22.13 -1.62
N ALA A 148 8.49 -22.40 -2.04
CA ALA A 148 8.17 -23.47 -2.98
C ALA A 148 8.89 -23.28 -4.33
N MET A 149 8.91 -22.05 -4.86
CA MET A 149 9.67 -21.70 -6.05
C MET A 149 11.17 -21.85 -5.80
N ASN A 150 11.70 -21.46 -4.64
CA ASN A 150 13.14 -21.54 -4.34
C ASN A 150 13.55 -22.89 -3.73
N THR A 151 12.79 -23.94 -3.98
CA THR A 151 13.09 -25.29 -3.51
C THR A 151 13.08 -26.27 -4.65
N MET A 152 14.02 -27.22 -4.63
CA MET A 152 14.12 -28.30 -5.60
C MET A 152 14.09 -29.66 -4.91
N MET A 153 13.44 -30.62 -5.55
CA MET A 153 13.32 -31.98 -5.04
C MET A 153 14.58 -32.79 -5.39
N CYS A 154 15.07 -33.60 -4.45
CA CYS A 154 16.18 -34.51 -4.67
C CYS A 154 15.69 -35.95 -4.75
N SER A 155 16.05 -36.66 -5.83
CA SER A 155 15.69 -38.07 -6.04
C SER A 155 16.45 -39.03 -5.10
N LYS A 156 17.62 -38.62 -4.60
CA LYS A 156 18.48 -39.46 -3.76
C LYS A 156 18.03 -39.49 -2.29
N CYS A 157 17.78 -38.33 -1.68
CA CYS A 157 17.32 -38.25 -0.29
C CYS A 157 15.80 -38.14 -0.16
N GLN A 158 15.07 -37.99 -1.28
CA GLN A 158 13.63 -37.72 -1.35
C GLN A 158 13.18 -36.43 -0.64
N GLY A 159 14.14 -35.61 -0.21
CA GLY A 159 13.93 -34.34 0.47
C GLY A 159 13.97 -33.14 -0.48
N LYS A 160 13.82 -31.97 0.14
CA LYS A 160 13.82 -30.65 -0.49
C LYS A 160 15.16 -29.97 -0.23
N HIS A 161 15.71 -29.33 -1.25
CA HIS A 161 16.92 -28.51 -1.15
C HIS A 161 16.63 -27.09 -1.61
N LYS A 162 17.19 -26.10 -0.91
CA LYS A 162 16.99 -24.70 -1.26
C LYS A 162 17.90 -24.31 -2.43
N ARG A 163 17.36 -23.53 -3.36
CA ARG A 163 18.14 -22.81 -4.36
C ARG A 163 18.21 -21.33 -3.97
N PHE A 164 19.35 -20.71 -4.19
CA PHE A 164 19.57 -19.30 -3.86
C PHE A 164 19.78 -18.52 -5.15
N GLU A 165 18.96 -17.50 -5.39
CA GLU A 165 19.17 -16.60 -6.51
C GLU A 165 20.47 -15.82 -6.31
N LEU A 166 21.26 -15.72 -7.36
CA LEU A 166 22.50 -14.94 -7.41
C LEU A 166 22.28 -13.68 -8.24
N ASP A 167 22.81 -12.57 -7.75
CA ASP A 167 22.86 -11.31 -8.50
C ASP A 167 23.97 -11.39 -9.55
N ARG A 168 23.69 -12.05 -10.66
CA ARG A 168 24.61 -12.24 -11.79
C ARG A 168 23.86 -12.12 -13.10
N ASP A 169 24.45 -11.39 -14.04
CA ASP A 169 23.91 -11.27 -15.38
C ASP A 169 24.04 -12.61 -16.15
N PRO A 170 22.94 -13.17 -16.68
CA PRO A 170 22.95 -14.43 -17.41
C PRO A 170 23.86 -14.44 -18.65
N LEU A 171 24.21 -13.30 -19.26
CA LEU A 171 25.11 -13.28 -20.43
C LEU A 171 26.57 -13.50 -20.07
N SER A 172 26.94 -13.29 -18.81
CA SER A 172 28.32 -13.37 -18.34
C SER A 172 28.42 -14.14 -17.04
N ALA A 173 27.65 -15.22 -16.90
CA ALA A 173 27.53 -15.96 -15.65
C ALA A 173 28.57 -17.09 -15.48
N ARG A 174 29.09 -17.65 -16.58
CA ARG A 174 29.95 -18.85 -16.56
C ARG A 174 31.38 -18.50 -16.93
N TYR A 175 32.35 -18.74 -16.04
CA TYR A 175 33.76 -18.57 -16.36
C TYR A 175 34.31 -19.80 -17.10
N CYS A 176 35.16 -19.57 -18.11
CA CYS A 176 35.88 -20.62 -18.82
C CYS A 176 37.39 -20.37 -18.73
N ALA A 177 38.14 -21.36 -18.21
CA ALA A 177 39.59 -21.26 -18.09
C ALA A 177 40.30 -21.37 -19.45
N GLU A 178 39.75 -22.13 -20.40
CA GLU A 178 40.32 -22.27 -21.75
C GLU A 178 40.23 -20.96 -22.55
N CYS A 179 39.14 -20.21 -22.38
CA CYS A 179 38.94 -18.92 -23.06
C CYS A 179 39.42 -17.71 -22.25
N GLY A 180 39.60 -17.86 -20.94
CA GLY A 180 39.89 -16.75 -20.03
C GLY A 180 38.77 -15.69 -19.98
N ALA A 181 37.53 -16.09 -20.25
CA ALA A 181 36.39 -15.18 -20.43
C ALA A 181 35.11 -15.71 -19.78
N LEU A 182 34.15 -14.81 -19.54
CA LEU A 182 32.80 -15.12 -19.10
C LEU A 182 31.89 -15.39 -20.32
N HIS A 183 31.09 -16.45 -20.22
CA HIS A 183 30.14 -16.90 -21.24
C HIS A 183 28.69 -16.80 -20.73
N PRO A 184 27.73 -16.71 -21.67
CA PRO A 184 26.32 -16.77 -21.33
C PRO A 184 25.95 -18.14 -20.75
N ALA A 185 24.94 -18.12 -19.87
CA ALA A 185 24.21 -19.28 -19.41
C ALA A 185 22.84 -19.33 -20.10
N GLU A 186 22.50 -20.49 -20.64
CA GLU A 186 21.18 -20.79 -21.18
C GLU A 186 20.26 -21.37 -20.08
N GLU A 187 18.96 -21.43 -20.36
CA GLU A 187 18.01 -22.03 -19.43
C GLU A 187 18.33 -23.50 -19.19
N GLY A 188 18.40 -23.92 -17.93
CA GLY A 188 18.74 -25.30 -17.56
C GLY A 188 20.24 -25.59 -17.47
N ASP A 189 21.11 -24.65 -17.86
CA ASP A 189 22.56 -24.85 -17.70
C ASP A 189 22.96 -25.08 -16.25
N PHE A 190 23.77 -26.11 -16.02
CA PHE A 190 24.29 -26.46 -14.71
C PHE A 190 25.80 -26.65 -14.75
N TRP A 191 26.52 -25.80 -14.03
CA TRP A 191 27.98 -25.76 -14.01
C TRP A 191 28.52 -25.56 -12.58
N ALA A 192 29.80 -25.89 -12.39
CA ALA A 192 30.51 -25.60 -11.15
C ALA A 192 31.25 -24.27 -11.30
N ASP A 193 31.13 -23.42 -10.29
CA ASP A 193 31.82 -22.13 -10.18
C ASP A 193 32.98 -22.25 -9.18
N PRO A 194 34.23 -21.96 -9.56
CA PRO A 194 35.38 -22.02 -8.65
C PRO A 194 35.49 -20.81 -7.72
N LEU A 195 34.73 -19.73 -7.92
CA LEU A 195 34.93 -18.46 -7.20
C LEU A 195 34.12 -18.38 -5.89
N PRO A 196 34.76 -18.11 -4.73
CA PRO A 196 34.08 -17.53 -3.59
C PRO A 196 33.90 -16.03 -3.84
N ALA A 197 32.78 -15.67 -4.48
CA ALA A 197 32.37 -14.30 -4.85
C ALA A 197 33.31 -13.56 -5.84
N PRO A 198 32.79 -12.98 -6.95
CA PRO A 198 33.62 -12.17 -7.83
C PRO A 198 33.96 -10.82 -7.17
N PRO A 199 35.14 -10.23 -7.44
CA PRO A 199 35.36 -8.82 -7.15
C PRO A 199 34.34 -7.99 -7.94
N ALA A 200 33.77 -6.98 -7.29
CA ALA A 200 32.72 -6.14 -7.85
C ALA A 200 33.10 -5.59 -9.23
N ILE A 201 32.38 -6.02 -10.27
CA ILE A 201 32.45 -5.43 -11.61
C ILE A 201 31.58 -4.16 -11.57
N PRO A 202 32.07 -2.99 -12.04
CA PRO A 202 31.24 -1.79 -12.08
C PRO A 202 30.03 -1.99 -13.00
N PRO A 203 28.85 -1.45 -12.65
CA PRO A 203 27.64 -1.69 -13.42
C PRO A 203 27.78 -1.13 -14.84
N LEU A 204 27.65 -2.00 -15.85
CA LEU A 204 27.52 -1.56 -17.23
C LEU A 204 26.15 -0.89 -17.38
N GLN A 205 26.18 0.42 -17.64
CA GLN A 205 24.98 1.23 -17.83
C GLN A 205 24.44 1.03 -19.26
N GLY A 206 23.20 0.56 -19.36
CA GLY A 206 22.39 0.71 -20.57
C GLY A 206 21.89 -0.60 -21.17
N GLY A 207 20.60 -0.84 -21.04
CA GLY A 207 19.88 -1.84 -21.83
C GLY A 207 18.75 -2.48 -21.05
N GLN A 208 17.51 -2.02 -21.30
CA GLN A 208 16.32 -2.76 -20.90
C GLN A 208 16.41 -4.17 -21.50
N ARG A 209 16.63 -5.19 -20.67
CA ARG A 209 16.64 -6.58 -21.09
C ARG A 209 15.36 -7.25 -20.62
N GLY A 210 14.43 -7.39 -21.57
CA GLY A 210 13.32 -8.31 -21.45
C GLY A 210 13.81 -9.75 -21.36
N ARG A 211 13.04 -10.54 -20.61
CA ARG A 211 13.21 -11.95 -20.21
C ARG A 211 14.03 -12.14 -18.93
N TRP A 212 13.27 -12.35 -17.85
CA TRP A 212 13.70 -12.67 -16.48
C TRP A 212 14.43 -14.02 -16.43
N HIS A 213 15.70 -14.05 -16.81
CA HIS A 213 16.57 -15.20 -16.56
C HIS A 213 17.31 -14.97 -15.25
N HIS A 214 17.12 -15.89 -14.30
CA HIS A 214 17.71 -15.83 -12.97
C HIS A 214 18.78 -16.92 -12.84
N VAL A 215 19.94 -16.58 -12.29
CA VAL A 215 21.02 -17.53 -12.00
C VAL A 215 20.86 -18.03 -10.56
N PHE A 216 20.95 -19.34 -10.33
CA PHE A 216 20.74 -19.93 -9.01
C PHE A 216 21.93 -20.77 -8.54
N LEU A 217 22.25 -20.69 -7.25
CA LEU A 217 23.19 -21.56 -6.55
C LEU A 217 22.47 -22.81 -6.03
N LEU A 218 22.92 -23.98 -6.47
CA LEU A 218 22.34 -25.30 -6.17
C LEU A 218 23.31 -26.24 -5.41
N ALA A 219 24.31 -25.69 -4.71
CA ALA A 219 25.41 -26.45 -4.11
C ALA A 219 24.94 -27.59 -3.18
N GLU A 220 23.94 -27.35 -2.32
CA GLU A 220 23.43 -28.37 -1.40
C GLU A 220 22.79 -29.56 -2.13
N TRP A 221 21.98 -29.29 -3.15
CA TRP A 221 21.34 -30.32 -3.96
C TRP A 221 22.37 -31.11 -4.79
N ALA A 222 23.35 -30.41 -5.36
CA ALA A 222 24.46 -31.00 -6.11
C ALA A 222 25.29 -31.94 -5.24
N GLY A 223 25.65 -31.49 -4.04
CA GLY A 223 26.39 -32.27 -3.05
C GLY A 223 25.60 -33.49 -2.56
N CYS A 224 24.29 -33.32 -2.34
CA CYS A 224 23.42 -34.43 -1.94
C CYS A 224 23.42 -35.55 -2.99
N GLN A 225 23.21 -35.20 -4.26
CA GLN A 225 23.24 -36.16 -5.37
C GLN A 225 24.65 -36.65 -5.72
N ARG A 226 25.71 -36.01 -5.17
CA ARG A 226 27.11 -36.25 -5.53
C ARG A 226 27.36 -36.05 -7.03
N VAL A 227 26.79 -34.98 -7.59
CA VAL A 227 27.03 -34.63 -9.01
C VAL A 227 28.50 -34.24 -9.17
N GLY A 228 29.26 -35.03 -9.92
CA GLY A 228 30.64 -34.72 -10.26
C GLY A 228 30.69 -33.76 -11.44
N ILE A 229 30.97 -32.49 -11.17
CA ILE A 229 31.09 -31.44 -12.20
C ILE A 229 32.46 -30.80 -12.10
N SER A 230 33.17 -30.74 -13.22
CA SER A 230 34.43 -30.01 -13.33
C SER A 230 34.14 -28.50 -13.50
N PRO A 231 34.80 -27.62 -12.72
CA PRO A 231 34.68 -26.19 -12.92
C PRO A 231 35.34 -25.74 -14.23
N ASP A 232 35.03 -24.52 -14.66
CA ASP A 232 35.75 -23.77 -15.70
C ASP A 232 35.76 -24.37 -17.10
N THR A 233 34.79 -25.24 -17.37
CA THR A 233 34.64 -25.93 -18.65
C THR A 233 34.00 -25.04 -19.71
N HIS A 234 34.54 -25.07 -20.94
CA HIS A 234 34.01 -24.28 -22.05
C HIS A 234 32.56 -24.65 -22.37
N ARG A 235 32.26 -25.95 -22.43
CA ARG A 235 30.91 -26.47 -22.66
C ARG A 235 30.20 -26.78 -21.36
N VAL A 236 28.91 -26.48 -21.31
CA VAL A 236 28.06 -26.84 -20.18
C VAL A 236 27.99 -28.37 -20.09
N PRO A 237 28.39 -28.97 -18.95
CA PRO A 237 28.44 -30.42 -18.82
C PRO A 237 27.06 -31.03 -18.55
N TYR A 238 26.12 -30.27 -17.97
CA TYR A 238 24.79 -30.76 -17.60
C TYR A 238 23.70 -29.73 -17.88
N HIS A 239 22.57 -30.21 -18.36
CA HIS A 239 21.35 -29.43 -18.54
C HIS A 239 20.21 -30.03 -17.70
N ILE A 240 19.65 -29.25 -16.79
CA ILE A 240 18.56 -29.65 -15.90
C ILE A 240 17.23 -29.14 -16.48
N SER A 241 16.35 -30.07 -16.85
CA SER A 241 14.99 -29.74 -17.24
C SER A 241 14.11 -29.53 -16.00
N PHE A 242 13.53 -28.33 -15.87
CA PHE A 242 12.58 -28.00 -14.81
C PHE A 242 11.13 -28.12 -15.35
N GLY A 243 10.50 -29.29 -15.19
CA GLY A 243 9.03 -29.41 -15.33
C GLY A 243 8.48 -30.72 -15.94
N ALA A 244 7.28 -31.09 -15.48
CA ALA A 244 6.40 -32.21 -15.85
C ALA A 244 6.74 -33.63 -15.31
N ARG A 245 6.60 -33.83 -14.00
CA ARG A 245 6.29 -35.16 -13.41
C ARG A 245 4.91 -35.18 -12.79
N ASN A 246 3.90 -34.81 -13.56
CA ASN A 246 2.53 -35.28 -13.35
C ASN A 246 2.14 -36.08 -14.61
N ALA A 247 2.79 -37.22 -14.81
CA ALA A 247 2.27 -38.28 -15.67
C ALA A 247 2.06 -39.47 -14.74
N GLY A 248 0.79 -39.80 -14.50
CA GLY A 248 0.40 -41.00 -13.75
C GLY A 248 0.97 -42.28 -14.38
N PRO A 249 0.89 -43.41 -13.68
CA PRO A 249 1.52 -44.64 -14.15
C PRO A 249 0.81 -45.11 -15.43
N ALA A 250 1.48 -45.00 -16.57
CA ALA A 250 1.08 -45.71 -17.78
C ALA A 250 1.34 -47.20 -17.54
N GLY A 251 0.27 -47.93 -17.21
CA GLY A 251 0.26 -49.38 -17.09
C GLY A 251 0.76 -50.02 -18.37
N ARG A 252 1.85 -50.78 -18.25
CA ARG A 252 2.37 -51.62 -19.32
C ARG A 252 1.58 -52.92 -19.33
N GLN A 253 0.53 -52.99 -20.16
CA GLN A 253 -0.07 -54.27 -20.56
C GLN A 253 0.98 -55.09 -21.33
N ARG A 254 1.17 -56.32 -20.89
CA ARG A 254 1.98 -57.35 -21.54
C ARG A 254 1.00 -58.25 -22.31
N SER A 255 1.23 -58.42 -23.60
CA SER A 255 0.84 -59.59 -24.37
C SER A 255 2.11 -60.15 -25.00
#